data_AF-U1PNT8-F1
#
_entry.id   AF-U1PNT8-F1
#
_cell.length_a   1.000
_cell.length_b   1.000
_cell.length_c   1.000
_cell.angle_alpha   90.00
_cell.angle_beta   90.00
_cell.angle_gamma   90.00
#
_symmetry.space_group_name_H-M   'P 1'
#
loop_
_entity.id
_entity.type
_entity.pdbx_description
1 polymer ?
#
loop_
_entity_poly.entity_id
_entity_poly.type
_entity_poly.pdbx_seq_one_letter_code
_entity_poly.pdbx_strand_id
1 'polypeptide(L)'
;EEYDDATFGETARENVTEAVWEQTRTVPDDPPKVRTVAGDRDTASELLAAMRAADVISPPTNCLAPITEDLVDAGLEKEFDADFYAAATRDAEVSGGDPFIVEAGIAYGGELADGGQVDVLRFANRVPLVYQRGACATTDVVKRIGWRNYGLSQPGGSGLPQGPAVIMVHIASTNVPFTSESKDAVANVPEIEDEIELAIREASRELKSFLNERRSLRKRREKQDVLGRILPEMAQKVAEVTDREEPEIGGALARIMNNVAVETERDGTETTLAVRNHTDTEESPEVTAICTAEPTATPQAATAVEVDGEWFLQWEPTVAGGQTEQVTVELPADADVTLSVDGVAEEKLTLEGDE
;
A
#
# COMPACT_ATOMS: atom_id res chain seq x y z
N GLU A 1 -28.09 21.94 20.52
CA GLU A 1 -29.54 21.67 20.54
C GLU A 1 -30.04 21.70 19.11
N GLU A 2 -30.80 20.76 18.57
CA GLU A 2 -31.18 19.39 18.95
C GLU A 2 -32.21 18.95 17.87
N TYR A 3 -32.09 17.71 17.37
CA TYR A 3 -32.99 16.96 16.46
C TYR A 3 -33.03 17.41 14.97
N ASP A 4 -32.93 16.55 13.96
CA ASP A 4 -32.79 15.09 13.90
C ASP A 4 -32.34 14.74 12.46
N ASP A 5 -31.36 13.83 12.34
CA ASP A 5 -31.26 12.94 11.18
C ASP A 5 -32.55 12.11 11.12
N ALA A 6 -33.63 12.70 10.60
CA ALA A 6 -34.78 11.93 10.19
C ALA A 6 -34.27 10.98 9.11
N THR A 7 -34.09 9.72 9.47
CA THR A 7 -33.73 8.68 8.52
C THR A 7 -34.97 8.50 7.64
N PHE A 8 -35.03 9.26 6.53
CA PHE A 8 -36.09 9.11 5.55
C PHE A 8 -35.91 7.75 4.89
N GLY A 9 -36.75 6.79 5.27
CA GLY A 9 -36.82 5.50 4.58
C GLY A 9 -37.12 5.72 3.10
N GLU A 10 -36.64 4.83 2.23
CA GLU A 10 -36.76 4.96 0.76
C GLU A 10 -38.21 5.24 0.32
N THR A 11 -39.18 4.59 0.94
CA THR A 11 -40.62 4.79 0.67
C THR A 11 -41.09 6.21 1.02
N ALA A 12 -40.58 6.81 2.09
CA ALA A 12 -40.93 8.18 2.47
C ALA A 12 -40.32 9.19 1.50
N ARG A 13 -39.09 8.95 1.03
CA ARG A 13 -38.45 9.73 -0.04
C ARG A 13 -39.25 9.65 -1.34
N GLU A 14 -39.64 8.44 -1.74
CA GLU A 14 -40.41 8.21 -2.97
C GLU A 14 -41.76 8.94 -2.93
N ASN A 15 -42.50 8.83 -1.83
CA ASN A 15 -43.77 9.55 -1.64
C ASN A 15 -43.60 11.08 -1.67
N VAL A 16 -42.51 11.62 -1.10
CA VAL A 16 -42.21 13.05 -1.14
C VAL A 16 -41.82 13.49 -2.55
N THR A 17 -40.98 12.72 -3.24
CA THR A 17 -40.58 12.98 -4.62
C THR A 17 -41.79 12.94 -5.56
N GLU A 18 -42.69 11.97 -5.39
CA GLU A 18 -43.92 11.86 -6.17
C GLU A 18 -44.87 13.04 -5.89
N ALA A 19 -45.07 13.41 -4.62
CA ALA A 19 -45.89 14.58 -4.26
C ALA A 19 -45.30 15.90 -4.79
N VAL A 20 -43.96 16.05 -4.80
CA VAL A 20 -43.28 17.20 -5.40
C VAL A 20 -43.44 17.18 -6.92
N TRP A 21 -43.31 16.02 -7.57
CA TRP A 21 -43.52 15.88 -9.02
C TRP A 21 -44.96 16.13 -9.45
N GLU A 22 -45.95 15.77 -8.62
CA GLU A 22 -47.36 16.02 -8.89
C GLU A 22 -47.70 17.52 -8.79
N GLN A 23 -47.04 18.25 -7.88
CA GLN A 23 -47.25 19.70 -7.71
C GLN A 23 -46.36 20.57 -8.61
N THR A 24 -45.23 20.04 -9.08
CA THR A 24 -44.38 20.75 -10.03
C THR A 24 -44.94 20.62 -11.44
N ARG A 25 -45.06 21.76 -12.12
CA ARG A 25 -45.44 21.78 -13.54
C ARG A 25 -44.16 21.77 -14.34
N THR A 26 -44.06 20.85 -15.30
CA THR A 26 -43.05 20.99 -16.34
C THR A 26 -43.32 22.30 -17.07
N VAL A 27 -42.27 23.10 -17.27
CA VAL A 27 -42.39 24.30 -18.10
C VAL A 27 -42.68 23.79 -19.51
N PRO A 28 -43.87 24.05 -20.08
CA PRO A 28 -44.28 23.48 -21.37
C PRO A 28 -43.58 24.19 -22.54
N ASP A 29 -42.93 25.31 -22.26
CA ASP A 29 -42.22 26.11 -23.23
C ASP A 29 -40.85 25.48 -23.52
N ASP A 30 -40.56 25.29 -24.82
CA ASP A 30 -39.21 24.99 -25.26
C ASP A 30 -38.24 26.08 -24.76
N PRO A 31 -36.98 25.73 -24.41
CA PRO A 31 -35.98 26.72 -24.08
C PRO A 31 -35.86 27.75 -25.23
N PRO A 32 -35.72 29.04 -24.91
CA PRO A 32 -35.76 30.09 -25.92
C PRO A 32 -34.63 29.88 -26.93
N LYS A 33 -34.93 30.01 -28.22
CA LYS A 33 -33.93 29.87 -29.29
C LYS A 33 -32.85 30.95 -29.09
N VAL A 34 -31.58 30.60 -29.32
CA VAL A 34 -30.42 31.52 -29.17
C VAL A 34 -30.65 32.86 -29.90
N ARG A 35 -31.20 32.82 -31.11
CA ARG A 35 -31.54 34.03 -31.91
C ARG A 35 -32.54 34.99 -31.23
N THR A 36 -33.38 34.47 -30.34
CA THR A 36 -34.40 35.24 -29.61
C THR A 36 -33.79 35.95 -28.40
N VAL A 37 -32.75 35.35 -27.81
CA VAL A 37 -32.05 35.86 -26.62
C VAL A 37 -30.89 36.78 -27.00
N ALA A 38 -30.24 36.53 -28.14
CA ALA A 38 -29.03 37.23 -28.57
C ALA A 38 -29.19 38.75 -28.77
N GLY A 39 -30.42 39.23 -29.00
CA GLY A 39 -30.71 40.66 -29.19
C GLY A 39 -30.89 41.45 -27.91
N ASP A 40 -31.01 40.79 -26.75
CA ASP A 40 -31.27 41.42 -25.47
C ASP A 40 -30.32 40.91 -24.39
N ARG A 41 -29.53 41.84 -23.85
CA ARG A 41 -28.51 41.56 -22.84
C ARG A 41 -29.15 41.12 -21.52
N ASP A 42 -30.29 41.70 -21.15
CA ASP A 42 -30.92 41.42 -19.86
C ASP A 42 -31.51 40.01 -19.89
N THR A 43 -32.24 39.67 -20.95
CA THR A 43 -32.73 38.30 -21.19
C THR A 43 -31.58 37.27 -21.22
N ALA A 44 -30.44 37.59 -21.85
CA ALA A 44 -29.27 36.69 -21.86
C ALA A 44 -28.68 36.47 -20.47
N SER A 45 -28.62 37.53 -19.64
CA SER A 45 -28.13 37.46 -18.27
C SER A 45 -29.08 36.66 -17.37
N GLU A 46 -30.38 36.85 -17.53
CA GLU A 46 -31.41 36.11 -16.78
C GLU A 46 -31.39 34.62 -17.14
N LEU A 47 -31.25 34.27 -18.41
CA LEU A 47 -31.12 32.88 -18.85
C LEU A 47 -29.88 32.21 -18.25
N LEU A 48 -28.73 32.91 -18.25
CA LEU A 48 -27.49 32.38 -17.65
C LEU A 48 -27.65 32.14 -16.14
N ALA A 49 -28.31 33.07 -15.44
CA ALA A 49 -28.59 32.91 -14.01
C ALA A 49 -29.53 31.72 -13.75
N ALA A 50 -30.57 31.57 -14.58
CA ALA A 50 -31.50 30.43 -14.49
C ALA A 50 -30.78 29.09 -14.76
N MET A 51 -29.91 29.02 -15.77
CA MET A 51 -29.12 27.81 -16.06
C MET A 51 -28.17 27.43 -14.92
N ARG A 52 -27.57 28.40 -14.22
CA ARG A 52 -26.71 28.14 -13.06
C ARG A 52 -27.48 27.68 -11.82
N ALA A 53 -28.73 28.09 -11.69
CA ALA A 53 -29.60 27.71 -10.58
C ALA A 53 -30.30 26.36 -10.82
N ALA A 54 -30.39 25.92 -12.07
CA ALA A 54 -31.01 24.66 -12.43
C ALA A 54 -30.09 23.48 -12.11
N ASP A 55 -30.64 22.45 -11.46
CA ASP A 55 -29.98 21.16 -11.30
C ASP A 55 -30.13 20.36 -12.59
N VAL A 56 -29.01 20.06 -13.23
CA VAL A 56 -28.95 19.36 -14.52
C VAL A 56 -28.04 18.16 -14.37
N ILE A 57 -28.39 17.08 -15.08
CA ILE A 57 -27.60 15.86 -15.14
C ILE A 57 -26.16 16.18 -15.55
N SER A 58 -25.22 15.55 -14.87
CA SER A 58 -23.79 15.69 -15.18
C SER A 58 -23.49 15.33 -16.64
N PRO A 59 -22.58 16.07 -17.30
CA PRO A 59 -22.12 15.74 -18.64
C PRO A 59 -21.48 14.34 -18.71
N PRO A 60 -21.47 13.71 -19.90
CA PRO A 60 -20.88 12.40 -20.07
C PRO A 60 -19.35 12.44 -19.89
N THR A 61 -18.82 11.50 -19.11
CA THR A 61 -17.39 11.41 -18.76
C THR A 61 -16.57 10.57 -19.75
N ASN A 62 -17.23 9.90 -20.70
CA ASN A 62 -16.61 9.07 -21.74
C ASN A 62 -15.80 9.86 -22.80
N CYS A 63 -15.70 11.17 -22.66
CA CYS A 63 -14.91 12.05 -23.51
C CYS A 63 -13.46 12.22 -23.03
N LEU A 64 -13.11 11.65 -21.87
CA LEU A 64 -11.79 11.75 -21.26
C LEU A 64 -10.89 10.57 -21.65
N ALA A 65 -9.58 10.82 -21.68
CA ALA A 65 -8.55 9.84 -21.99
C ALA A 65 -7.49 9.82 -20.87
N PRO A 66 -7.76 9.12 -19.74
CA PRO A 66 -6.79 8.96 -18.65
C PRO A 66 -5.50 8.26 -19.11
N ILE A 67 -4.45 8.31 -18.27
CA ILE A 67 -3.23 7.51 -18.48
C ILE A 67 -3.46 6.08 -17.96
N THR A 68 -4.18 5.92 -16.85
CA THR A 68 -4.44 4.74 -16.02
C THR A 68 -3.35 4.40 -15.02
N GLU A 69 -3.73 3.77 -13.90
CA GLU A 69 -2.85 3.40 -12.78
C GLU A 69 -1.65 2.58 -13.23
N ASP A 70 -1.90 1.50 -13.97
CA ASP A 70 -0.86 0.59 -14.48
C ASP A 70 0.20 1.32 -15.34
N LEU A 71 -0.23 2.30 -16.14
CA LEU A 71 0.66 3.04 -17.03
C LEU A 71 1.40 4.17 -16.31
N VAL A 72 0.79 4.75 -15.27
CA VAL A 72 1.48 5.69 -14.38
C VAL A 72 2.57 4.95 -13.59
N ASP A 73 2.26 3.78 -13.05
CA ASP A 73 3.19 2.95 -12.29
C ASP A 73 4.38 2.51 -13.16
N ALA A 74 4.12 1.90 -14.31
CA ALA A 74 5.17 1.51 -15.28
C ALA A 74 5.98 2.72 -15.80
N GLY A 75 5.35 3.89 -15.89
CA GLY A 75 6.02 5.14 -16.27
C GLY A 75 7.00 5.63 -15.20
N LEU A 76 6.63 5.51 -13.92
CA LEU A 76 7.49 5.86 -12.80
C LEU A 76 8.64 4.86 -12.65
N GLU A 77 8.37 3.57 -12.75
CA GLU A 77 9.37 2.49 -12.68
C GLU A 77 10.44 2.64 -13.77
N LYS A 78 10.04 3.08 -14.96
CA LYS A 78 10.98 3.27 -16.07
C LYS A 78 11.92 4.48 -15.87
N GLU A 79 11.41 5.56 -15.29
CA GLU A 79 12.14 6.84 -15.23
C GLU A 79 12.92 7.02 -13.91
N PHE A 80 12.48 6.38 -12.83
CA PHE A 80 13.11 6.48 -11.51
C PHE A 80 13.48 5.09 -11.02
N ASP A 81 14.71 4.91 -10.53
CA ASP A 81 15.13 3.71 -9.82
C ASP A 81 14.79 3.86 -8.33
N ALA A 82 13.61 3.39 -7.94
CA ALA A 82 13.05 3.47 -6.60
C ALA A 82 12.67 2.09 -6.05
N ASP A 83 12.58 1.99 -4.72
CA ASP A 83 12.25 0.73 -4.04
C ASP A 83 10.74 0.41 -4.07
N PHE A 84 9.90 1.42 -4.34
CA PHE A 84 8.46 1.33 -4.22
C PHE A 84 7.76 2.31 -5.17
N TYR A 85 6.68 1.84 -5.79
CA TYR A 85 5.79 2.62 -6.65
C TYR A 85 4.34 2.38 -6.24
N ALA A 86 3.52 3.42 -6.38
CA ALA A 86 2.07 3.33 -6.24
C ALA A 86 1.41 4.37 -7.14
N ALA A 87 0.28 4.02 -7.73
CA ALA A 87 -0.53 4.93 -8.55
C ALA A 87 -2.01 4.81 -8.18
N ALA A 88 -2.74 5.91 -8.36
CA ALA A 88 -4.17 5.98 -8.12
C ALA A 88 -4.86 6.75 -9.26
N THR A 89 -5.92 6.20 -9.83
CA THR A 89 -6.77 6.87 -10.83
C THR A 89 -8.17 7.01 -10.26
N ARG A 90 -8.61 8.26 -10.11
CA ARG A 90 -9.93 8.54 -9.55
C ARG A 90 -11.03 8.44 -10.61
N ASP A 91 -12.25 8.28 -10.14
CA ASP A 91 -13.44 8.40 -10.98
C ASP A 91 -13.55 9.82 -11.57
N ALA A 92 -14.25 9.93 -12.69
CA ALA A 92 -14.45 11.21 -13.34
C ALA A 92 -15.45 12.08 -12.57
N GLU A 93 -15.06 13.32 -12.28
CA GLU A 93 -15.90 14.34 -11.68
C GLU A 93 -16.18 15.48 -12.68
N VAL A 94 -16.99 16.47 -12.29
CA VAL A 94 -17.37 17.59 -13.15
C VAL A 94 -17.16 18.90 -12.41
N SER A 95 -16.41 19.81 -13.02
CA SER A 95 -16.23 21.18 -12.52
C SER A 95 -16.73 22.18 -13.55
N GLY A 96 -17.68 23.03 -13.16
CA GLY A 96 -18.20 24.08 -14.05
C GLY A 96 -18.86 23.60 -15.35
N GLY A 97 -19.25 22.32 -15.41
CA GLY A 97 -19.79 21.67 -16.62
C GLY A 97 -18.74 20.97 -17.49
N ASP A 98 -17.46 20.99 -17.11
CA ASP A 98 -16.39 20.27 -17.76
C ASP A 98 -16.03 19.01 -16.95
N PRO A 99 -16.15 17.79 -17.51
CA PRO A 99 -15.71 16.59 -16.83
C PRO A 99 -14.18 16.57 -16.70
N PHE A 100 -13.68 16.03 -15.60
CA PHE A 100 -12.25 15.85 -15.35
C PHE A 100 -11.96 14.56 -14.57
N ILE A 101 -10.74 14.05 -14.71
CA ILE A 101 -10.18 12.91 -13.96
C ILE A 101 -8.84 13.35 -13.38
N VAL A 102 -8.54 12.91 -12.17
CA VAL A 102 -7.24 13.12 -11.53
C VAL A 102 -6.55 11.77 -11.29
N GLU A 103 -5.28 11.73 -11.62
CA GLU A 103 -4.41 10.58 -11.39
C GLU A 103 -3.21 11.05 -10.56
N ALA A 104 -2.79 10.23 -9.59
CA ALA A 104 -1.61 10.49 -8.77
C ALA A 104 -0.69 9.28 -8.79
N GLY A 105 0.61 9.52 -8.73
CA GLY A 105 1.63 8.49 -8.64
C GLY A 105 2.72 8.87 -7.65
N ILE A 106 3.28 7.90 -6.95
CA ILE A 106 4.34 8.08 -5.97
C ILE A 106 5.43 7.06 -6.23
N ALA A 107 6.66 7.53 -6.39
CA ALA A 107 7.87 6.69 -6.35
C ALA A 107 8.67 7.03 -5.08
N TYR A 108 9.22 6.02 -4.41
CA TYR A 108 9.90 6.21 -3.13
C TYR A 108 11.13 5.29 -2.95
N GLY A 109 12.23 5.84 -2.44
CA GLY A 109 13.46 5.09 -2.12
C GLY A 109 14.44 4.95 -3.28
N GLY A 110 15.25 3.90 -3.26
CA GLY A 110 16.25 3.59 -4.29
C GLY A 110 17.33 4.68 -4.42
N GLU A 111 17.60 5.12 -5.65
CA GLU A 111 18.60 6.15 -5.97
C GLU A 111 18.07 7.58 -5.81
N LEU A 112 16.81 7.76 -5.38
CA LEU A 112 16.24 9.07 -5.13
C LEU A 112 16.98 9.78 -3.99
N ALA A 113 17.23 11.08 -4.17
CA ALA A 113 18.00 11.88 -3.22
C ALA A 113 17.30 11.99 -1.86
N ASP A 114 17.94 11.49 -0.81
CA ASP A 114 17.46 11.61 0.57
C ASP A 114 17.77 13.00 1.16
N GLY A 115 16.84 13.53 1.96
CA GLY A 115 16.98 14.83 2.63
C GLY A 115 16.61 16.09 1.82
N GLY A 116 16.27 15.94 0.53
CA GLY A 116 15.76 17.02 -0.31
C GLY A 116 14.25 17.25 -0.16
N GLN A 117 13.75 18.36 -0.73
CA GLN A 117 12.31 18.48 -0.99
C GLN A 117 11.91 17.48 -2.08
N VAL A 118 10.76 16.85 -1.89
CA VAL A 118 10.20 15.92 -2.87
C VAL A 118 9.94 16.64 -4.21
N ASP A 119 10.28 15.96 -5.30
CA ASP A 119 10.00 16.45 -6.64
C ASP A 119 8.53 16.21 -6.99
N VAL A 120 7.85 17.26 -7.45
CA VAL A 120 6.45 17.20 -7.87
C VAL A 120 6.37 17.33 -9.39
N LEU A 121 6.01 16.23 -10.06
CA LEU A 121 5.74 16.16 -11.49
C LEU A 121 4.26 16.50 -11.73
N ARG A 122 4.02 17.51 -12.55
CA ARG A 122 2.67 18.02 -12.82
C ARG A 122 2.34 17.82 -14.28
N PHE A 123 1.19 17.24 -14.57
CA PHE A 123 0.70 17.03 -15.92
C PHE A 123 -0.74 17.53 -16.06
N ALA A 124 -1.04 18.12 -17.21
CA ALA A 124 -2.40 18.45 -17.61
C ALA A 124 -2.63 17.96 -19.04
N ASN A 125 -3.66 17.14 -19.28
CA ASN A 125 -3.94 16.52 -20.57
C ASN A 125 -2.69 15.91 -21.23
N ARG A 126 -1.93 15.11 -20.46
CA ARG A 126 -0.66 14.46 -20.85
C ARG A 126 0.49 15.42 -21.21
N VAL A 127 0.37 16.71 -20.92
CA VAL A 127 1.43 17.71 -21.14
C VAL A 127 2.10 18.06 -19.80
N PRO A 128 3.45 17.98 -19.69
CA PRO A 128 4.16 18.34 -18.47
C PRO A 128 4.15 19.85 -18.23
N LEU A 129 3.88 20.25 -16.99
CA LEU A 129 3.91 21.64 -16.54
C LEU A 129 5.21 21.91 -15.79
N VAL A 130 6.16 22.56 -16.45
CA VAL A 130 7.54 22.75 -15.91
C VAL A 130 7.65 24.03 -15.09
N TYR A 131 7.01 25.12 -15.53
CA TYR A 131 7.14 26.46 -14.93
C TYR A 131 6.04 26.78 -13.91
N GLN A 132 6.22 27.86 -13.16
CA GLN A 132 5.23 28.41 -12.22
C GLN A 132 4.69 27.42 -11.17
N ARG A 133 5.55 26.54 -10.64
CA ARG A 133 5.16 25.56 -9.59
C ARG A 133 4.42 26.20 -8.40
N GLY A 134 4.83 27.40 -7.99
CA GLY A 134 4.24 28.09 -6.84
C GLY A 134 2.83 28.64 -7.03
N ALA A 135 2.29 28.66 -8.25
CA ALA A 135 0.95 29.16 -8.56
C ALA A 135 -0.02 28.05 -9.00
N CYS A 136 0.37 26.78 -8.86
CA CYS A 136 -0.38 25.63 -9.35
C CYS A 136 -1.12 24.95 -8.20
N ALA A 137 -2.42 24.69 -8.39
CA ALA A 137 -3.27 23.98 -7.45
C ALA A 137 -2.65 22.67 -6.96
N THR A 138 -2.10 21.87 -7.88
CA THR A 138 -1.37 20.64 -7.55
C THR A 138 -0.30 20.82 -6.47
N THR A 139 0.55 21.84 -6.61
CA THR A 139 1.64 22.09 -5.65
C THR A 139 1.06 22.56 -4.31
N ASP A 140 0.01 23.38 -4.34
CA ASP A 140 -0.60 23.91 -3.13
C ASP A 140 -1.36 22.83 -2.35
N VAL A 141 -2.00 21.88 -3.04
CA VAL A 141 -2.59 20.68 -2.43
C VAL A 141 -1.51 19.79 -1.82
N VAL A 142 -0.42 19.50 -2.55
CA VAL A 142 0.71 18.71 -2.00
C VAL A 142 1.27 19.35 -0.73
N LYS A 143 1.39 20.69 -0.66
CA LYS A 143 1.86 21.37 0.56
C LYS A 143 0.90 21.27 1.75
N ARG A 144 -0.41 21.11 1.48
CA ARG A 144 -1.49 21.08 2.48
C ARG A 144 -1.64 19.70 3.13
N ILE A 145 -1.33 18.64 2.39
CA ILE A 145 -1.39 17.26 2.88
C ILE A 145 -0.44 17.06 4.07
N GLY A 146 -0.95 16.40 5.12
CA GLY A 146 -0.19 16.06 6.32
C GLY A 146 0.69 14.83 6.12
N TRP A 147 1.79 14.97 5.38
CA TRP A 147 2.70 13.89 4.97
C TRP A 147 3.31 13.08 6.10
N ARG A 148 3.41 13.65 7.30
CA ARG A 148 3.86 12.95 8.52
C ARG A 148 2.98 11.74 8.85
N ASN A 149 1.69 11.81 8.51
CA ASN A 149 0.74 10.71 8.72
C ASN A 149 0.94 9.54 7.75
N TYR A 150 1.69 9.78 6.66
CA TYR A 150 2.01 8.83 5.59
C TYR A 150 3.49 8.40 5.61
N GLY A 151 4.26 8.84 6.60
CA GLY A 151 5.63 8.37 6.82
C GLY A 151 6.74 9.23 6.19
N LEU A 152 6.40 10.31 5.47
CA LEU A 152 7.37 11.29 4.99
C LEU A 152 7.60 12.40 6.03
N SER A 153 8.77 13.02 6.00
CA SER A 153 9.09 14.13 6.89
C SER A 153 8.55 15.45 6.33
N GLN A 154 8.08 16.35 7.19
CA GLN A 154 7.54 17.65 6.77
C GLN A 154 7.81 18.65 7.90
N PRO A 155 9.01 19.27 7.92
CA PRO A 155 9.37 20.23 8.96
C PRO A 155 8.38 21.41 8.99
N GLY A 156 7.89 21.76 10.18
CA GLY A 156 6.90 22.83 10.33
C GLY A 156 5.44 22.44 9.99
N GLY A 157 5.19 21.19 9.60
CA GLY A 157 3.83 20.63 9.42
C GLY A 157 3.05 21.22 8.24
N SER A 158 3.68 22.05 7.41
CA SER A 158 3.13 22.61 6.18
C SER A 158 4.25 22.79 5.16
N GLY A 159 3.91 22.81 3.87
CA GLY A 159 4.89 22.92 2.79
C GLY A 159 5.22 21.57 2.16
N LEU A 160 6.17 21.56 1.23
CA LEU A 160 6.54 20.32 0.55
C LEU A 160 7.21 19.33 1.53
N PRO A 161 6.86 18.03 1.46
CA PRO A 161 7.54 17.03 2.26
C PRO A 161 9.00 16.89 1.84
N GLN A 162 9.79 16.31 2.74
CA GLN A 162 11.18 15.95 2.54
C GLN A 162 11.35 14.45 2.65
N GLY A 163 12.14 13.90 1.73
CA GLY A 163 12.46 12.49 1.64
C GLY A 163 12.77 12.06 0.20
N PRO A 164 13.22 10.82 0.02
CA PRO A 164 13.57 10.26 -1.29
C PRO A 164 12.28 9.83 -1.99
N ALA A 165 11.48 10.80 -2.43
CA ALA A 165 10.21 10.54 -3.08
C ALA A 165 9.99 11.47 -4.28
N VAL A 166 9.19 11.00 -5.23
CA VAL A 166 8.67 11.77 -6.37
C VAL A 166 7.15 11.61 -6.37
N ILE A 167 6.43 12.72 -6.52
CA ILE A 167 4.97 12.74 -6.59
C ILE A 167 4.57 13.23 -7.98
N MET A 168 3.86 12.38 -8.72
CA MET A 168 3.25 12.70 -9.99
C MET A 168 1.76 13.01 -9.77
N VAL A 169 1.26 14.06 -10.42
CA VAL A 169 -0.18 14.33 -10.52
C VAL A 169 -0.52 14.70 -11.95
N HIS A 170 -1.54 14.05 -12.49
CA HIS A 170 -2.09 14.32 -13.81
C HIS A 170 -3.57 14.68 -13.70
N ILE A 171 -3.96 15.72 -14.45
CA ILE A 171 -5.35 16.15 -14.58
C ILE A 171 -5.75 16.05 -16.05
N ALA A 172 -6.78 15.26 -16.34
CA ALA A 172 -7.38 15.16 -17.67
C ALA A 172 -8.74 15.85 -17.66
N SER A 173 -8.98 16.81 -18.56
CA SER A 173 -10.28 17.48 -18.71
C SER A 173 -10.49 17.98 -20.14
N THR A 174 -11.75 18.15 -20.55
CA THR A 174 -12.12 18.87 -21.78
C THR A 174 -11.59 20.30 -21.76
N ASN A 175 -11.54 20.93 -20.58
CA ASN A 175 -11.10 22.29 -20.40
C ASN A 175 -10.43 22.45 -19.02
N VAL A 176 -9.10 22.33 -19.00
CA VAL A 176 -8.32 22.53 -17.77
C VAL A 176 -8.28 24.02 -17.41
N PRO A 177 -8.66 24.42 -16.19
CA PRO A 177 -8.61 25.82 -15.77
C PRO A 177 -7.16 26.23 -15.47
N PHE A 178 -6.57 27.04 -16.33
CA PHE A 178 -5.22 27.59 -16.13
C PHE A 178 -5.26 28.98 -15.51
N THR A 179 -4.23 29.32 -14.73
CA THR A 179 -4.08 30.66 -14.13
C THR A 179 -3.73 31.75 -15.14
N SER A 180 -3.13 31.37 -16.26
CA SER A 180 -2.69 32.26 -17.33
C SER A 180 -2.80 31.62 -18.71
N GLU A 181 -2.77 32.44 -19.76
CA GLU A 181 -2.80 32.01 -21.16
C GLU A 181 -1.62 31.11 -21.54
N SER A 182 -0.51 31.19 -20.79
CA SER A 182 0.69 30.37 -21.00
C SER A 182 0.49 28.91 -20.63
N LYS A 183 -0.58 28.57 -19.90
CA LYS A 183 -0.93 27.20 -19.47
C LYS A 183 0.15 26.51 -18.62
N ASP A 184 0.87 27.25 -17.80
CA ASP A 184 1.96 26.72 -16.94
C ASP A 184 1.48 26.19 -15.57
N ALA A 185 0.29 26.60 -15.13
CA ALA A 185 -0.23 26.28 -13.81
C ALA A 185 -1.76 26.16 -13.82
N VAL A 186 -2.26 25.12 -13.14
CA VAL A 186 -3.68 24.88 -12.92
C VAL A 186 -4.19 25.81 -11.81
N ALA A 187 -5.32 26.44 -12.05
CA ALA A 187 -5.94 27.37 -11.11
C ALA A 187 -6.57 26.65 -9.90
N ASN A 188 -6.66 27.37 -8.79
CA ASN A 188 -7.24 26.88 -7.55
C ASN A 188 -8.77 26.87 -7.66
N VAL A 189 -9.30 25.71 -8.05
CA VAL A 189 -10.73 25.43 -8.14
C VAL A 189 -11.04 24.38 -7.06
N PRO A 190 -11.93 24.65 -6.08
CA PRO A 190 -12.14 23.78 -4.93
C PRO A 190 -12.41 22.32 -5.29
N GLU A 191 -13.28 22.08 -6.27
CA GLU A 191 -13.66 20.73 -6.73
C GLU A 191 -12.44 19.96 -7.27
N ILE A 192 -11.55 20.65 -7.99
CA ILE A 192 -10.32 20.05 -8.51
C ILE A 192 -9.28 19.86 -7.39
N GLU A 193 -9.16 20.80 -6.46
CA GLU A 193 -8.24 20.67 -5.33
C GLU A 193 -8.58 19.47 -4.44
N ASP A 194 -9.87 19.30 -4.13
CA ASP A 194 -10.36 18.20 -3.31
C ASP A 194 -10.08 16.86 -3.98
N GLU A 195 -10.32 16.75 -5.28
CA GLU A 195 -10.07 15.51 -6.02
C GLU A 195 -8.58 15.19 -6.17
N ILE A 196 -7.73 16.21 -6.37
CA ILE A 196 -6.26 16.05 -6.30
C ILE A 196 -5.84 15.54 -4.91
N GLU A 197 -6.41 16.09 -3.85
CA GLU A 197 -6.09 15.66 -2.50
C GLU A 197 -6.47 14.20 -2.26
N LEU A 198 -7.65 13.78 -2.74
CA LEU A 198 -8.11 12.40 -2.64
C LEU A 198 -7.23 11.43 -3.43
N ALA A 199 -6.88 11.76 -4.68
CA ALA A 199 -5.99 10.95 -5.52
C ALA A 199 -4.62 10.74 -4.85
N ILE A 200 -4.00 11.81 -4.35
CA ILE A 200 -2.70 11.71 -3.67
C ILE A 200 -2.81 10.89 -2.39
N ARG A 201 -3.88 11.08 -1.60
CA ARG A 201 -4.10 10.33 -0.35
C ARG A 201 -4.27 8.84 -0.60
N GLU A 202 -4.87 8.45 -1.72
CA GLU A 202 -5.05 7.06 -2.12
C GLU A 202 -3.68 6.38 -2.34
N ALA A 203 -2.85 6.91 -3.25
CA ALA A 203 -1.48 6.41 -3.45
C ALA A 203 -0.62 6.48 -2.17
N SER A 204 -0.82 7.51 -1.34
CA SER A 204 -0.06 7.68 -0.08
C SER A 204 -0.38 6.62 0.99
N ARG A 205 -1.56 5.98 0.93
CA ARG A 205 -1.91 4.89 1.87
C ARG A 205 -1.05 3.66 1.62
N GLU A 206 -0.77 3.34 0.37
CA GLU A 206 0.09 2.22 -0.01
C GLU A 206 1.54 2.47 0.41
N LEU A 207 2.04 3.68 0.14
CA LEU A 207 3.35 4.12 0.65
C LEU A 207 3.46 3.95 2.16
N LYS A 208 2.42 4.34 2.91
CA LYS A 208 2.40 4.21 4.37
C LYS A 208 2.52 2.75 4.80
N SER A 209 1.82 1.83 4.14
CA SER A 209 1.89 0.40 4.43
C SER A 209 3.31 -0.13 4.21
N PHE A 210 3.91 0.16 3.05
CA PHE A 210 5.29 -0.20 2.72
C PHE A 210 6.29 0.34 3.76
N LEU A 211 6.18 1.61 4.13
CA LEU A 211 7.08 2.22 5.13
C LEU A 211 6.94 1.60 6.52
N ASN A 212 5.72 1.22 6.92
CA ASN A 212 5.47 0.58 8.19
C ASN A 212 6.04 -0.84 8.22
N GLU A 213 5.90 -1.60 7.13
CA GLU A 213 6.48 -2.92 6.99
C GLU A 213 8.01 -2.85 7.07
N ARG A 214 8.63 -1.98 6.26
CA ARG A 214 10.09 -1.77 6.28
C ARG A 214 10.61 -1.37 7.67
N ARG A 215 9.88 -0.51 8.39
CA ARG A 215 10.22 -0.12 9.77
C ARG A 215 10.06 -1.27 10.75
N SER A 216 9.03 -2.11 10.58
CA SER A 216 8.80 -3.30 11.40
C SER A 216 9.95 -4.29 11.26
N LEU A 217 10.33 -4.62 10.02
CA LEU A 217 11.45 -5.51 9.71
C LEU A 217 12.77 -4.98 10.28
N ARG A 218 13.07 -3.69 10.08
CA ARG A 218 14.27 -3.06 10.65
C ARG A 218 14.34 -3.20 12.18
N LYS A 219 13.24 -2.92 12.89
CA LYS A 219 13.18 -3.07 14.35
C LYS A 219 13.36 -4.51 14.79
N ARG A 220 12.84 -5.48 14.02
CA ARG A 220 13.03 -6.92 14.28
C ARG A 220 14.50 -7.30 14.15
N ARG A 221 15.17 -6.89 13.06
CA ARG A 221 16.62 -7.11 12.86
C ARG A 221 17.44 -6.50 13.99
N GLU A 222 17.19 -5.22 14.33
CA GLU A 222 17.89 -4.55 15.44
C GLU A 222 17.67 -5.27 16.79
N LYS A 223 16.46 -5.80 17.04
CA LYS A 223 16.17 -6.60 18.24
C LYS A 223 16.92 -7.94 18.22
N GLN A 224 16.95 -8.64 17.09
CA GLN A 224 17.67 -9.90 16.92
C GLN A 224 19.17 -9.71 17.15
N ASP A 225 19.79 -8.68 16.57
CA ASP A 225 21.21 -8.37 16.76
C ASP A 225 21.56 -8.09 18.23
N VAL A 226 20.67 -7.37 18.93
CA VAL A 226 20.84 -7.11 20.36
C VAL A 226 20.72 -8.40 21.18
N LEU A 227 19.70 -9.23 20.90
CA LEU A 227 19.48 -10.48 21.61
C LEU A 227 20.59 -11.51 21.34
N GLY A 228 21.07 -11.63 20.11
CA GLY A 228 22.16 -12.54 19.74
C GLY A 228 23.47 -12.22 20.46
N ARG A 229 23.69 -10.96 20.86
CA ARG A 229 24.85 -10.59 21.68
C ARG A 229 24.65 -10.84 23.18
N ILE A 230 23.44 -10.60 23.69
CA ILE A 230 23.17 -10.62 25.14
C ILE A 230 22.83 -12.04 25.64
N LEU A 231 22.07 -12.82 24.88
CA LEU A 231 21.60 -14.14 25.31
C LEU A 231 22.74 -15.12 25.62
N PRO A 232 23.80 -15.26 24.79
CA PRO A 232 24.92 -16.14 25.11
C PRO A 232 25.66 -15.74 26.40
N GLU A 233 25.89 -14.45 26.61
CA GLU A 233 26.55 -13.96 27.81
C GLU A 233 25.70 -14.22 29.08
N MET A 234 24.37 -14.10 28.96
CA MET A 234 23.46 -14.45 30.06
C MET A 234 23.41 -15.95 30.32
N ALA A 235 23.34 -16.78 29.28
CA ALA A 235 23.32 -18.24 29.40
C ALA A 235 24.55 -18.74 30.15
N GLN A 236 25.74 -18.29 29.74
CA GLN A 236 27.01 -18.62 30.39
C GLN A 236 27.03 -18.19 31.87
N LYS A 237 26.64 -16.94 32.18
CA LYS A 237 26.64 -16.43 33.56
C LYS A 237 25.63 -17.17 34.45
N VAL A 238 24.47 -17.55 33.92
CA VAL A 238 23.47 -18.31 34.67
C VAL A 238 23.96 -19.74 34.93
N ALA A 239 24.57 -20.39 33.94
CA ALA A 239 25.19 -21.69 34.09
C ALA A 239 26.29 -21.68 35.16
N GLU A 240 27.19 -20.69 35.12
CA GLU A 240 28.27 -20.50 36.10
C GLU A 240 27.73 -20.27 37.52
N VAL A 241 26.70 -19.43 37.69
CA VAL A 241 26.13 -19.13 39.00
C VAL A 241 25.32 -20.30 39.58
N THR A 242 24.72 -21.13 38.71
CA THR A 242 23.85 -22.24 39.14
C THR A 242 24.52 -23.61 39.16
N ASP A 243 25.78 -23.70 38.71
CA ASP A 243 26.51 -24.96 38.50
C ASP A 243 25.69 -25.97 37.64
N ARG A 244 25.10 -25.47 36.54
CA ARG A 244 24.29 -26.27 35.60
C ARG A 244 24.79 -26.09 34.17
N GLU A 245 24.34 -26.97 33.28
CA GLU A 245 24.59 -26.85 31.84
C GLU A 245 24.00 -25.56 31.28
N GLU A 246 24.63 -25.03 30.22
CA GLU A 246 24.17 -23.82 29.55
C GLU A 246 22.77 -24.05 28.95
N PRO A 247 21.80 -23.15 29.21
CA PRO A 247 20.48 -23.28 28.64
C PRO A 247 20.49 -23.06 27.12
N GLU A 248 19.66 -23.80 26.41
CA GLU A 248 19.48 -23.61 24.97
C GLU A 248 18.91 -22.22 24.63
N ILE A 249 19.55 -21.54 23.70
CA ILE A 249 19.31 -20.12 23.42
C ILE A 249 18.31 -19.93 22.28
N GLY A 250 18.39 -20.72 21.21
CA GLY A 250 17.60 -20.46 20.00
C GLY A 250 16.10 -20.60 20.25
N GLY A 251 15.66 -21.60 21.01
CA GLY A 251 14.26 -21.75 21.39
C GLY A 251 13.75 -20.60 22.26
N ALA A 252 14.63 -20.01 23.09
CA ALA A 252 14.30 -18.79 23.84
C ALA A 252 14.24 -17.56 22.92
N LEU A 253 15.15 -17.45 21.95
CA LEU A 253 15.16 -16.38 20.95
C LEU A 253 13.89 -16.38 20.11
N ALA A 254 13.48 -17.55 19.59
CA ALA A 254 12.27 -17.69 18.78
C ALA A 254 11.01 -17.27 19.55
N ARG A 255 10.90 -17.67 20.82
CA ARG A 255 9.80 -17.25 21.71
C ARG A 255 9.81 -15.75 21.99
N ILE A 256 10.97 -15.13 22.26
CA ILE A 256 11.06 -13.69 22.52
C ILE A 256 10.75 -12.88 21.25
N MET A 257 11.08 -13.41 20.08
CA MET A 257 10.86 -12.78 18.78
C MET A 257 9.47 -13.01 18.19
N ASN A 258 8.71 -13.96 18.76
CA ASN A 258 7.41 -14.39 18.23
C ASN A 258 7.55 -14.87 16.78
N ASN A 259 8.57 -15.71 16.54
CA ASN A 259 8.98 -16.21 15.23
C ASN A 259 8.55 -17.66 15.02
N VAL A 260 8.60 -18.13 13.77
CA VAL A 260 8.49 -19.56 13.46
C VAL A 260 9.86 -20.18 13.70
N ALA A 261 9.95 -21.10 14.66
CA ALA A 261 11.15 -21.88 14.91
C ALA A 261 11.10 -23.17 14.09
N VAL A 262 12.18 -23.51 13.41
CA VAL A 262 12.35 -24.81 12.78
C VAL A 262 13.55 -25.48 13.42
N GLU A 263 13.29 -26.63 14.04
CA GLU A 263 14.26 -27.34 14.85
C GLU A 263 14.46 -28.75 14.29
N THR A 264 15.71 -29.22 14.31
CA THR A 264 16.04 -30.63 14.07
C THR A 264 16.47 -31.29 15.36
N GLU A 265 15.78 -32.35 15.76
CA GLU A 265 16.20 -33.19 16.88
C GLU A 265 16.60 -34.58 16.37
N ARG A 266 17.74 -35.10 16.82
CA ARG A 266 18.26 -36.40 16.39
C ARG A 266 18.41 -37.36 17.56
N ASP A 267 17.76 -38.52 17.45
CA ASP A 267 17.93 -39.66 18.36
C ASP A 267 18.41 -40.89 17.57
N GLY A 268 19.74 -41.03 17.45
CA GLY A 268 20.37 -42.12 16.71
C GLY A 268 20.09 -42.06 15.20
N THR A 269 19.24 -42.97 14.71
CA THR A 269 18.82 -43.04 13.30
C THR A 269 17.54 -42.27 13.01
N GLU A 270 16.89 -41.71 14.04
CA GLU A 270 15.65 -40.97 13.91
C GLU A 270 15.95 -39.47 13.93
N THR A 271 15.49 -38.75 12.91
CA THR A 271 15.61 -37.28 12.81
C THR A 271 14.21 -36.68 12.76
N THR A 272 13.85 -35.91 13.78
CA THR A 272 12.57 -35.21 13.87
C THR A 272 12.76 -33.76 13.48
N LEU A 273 12.05 -33.34 12.43
CA LEU A 273 11.92 -31.94 12.04
C LEU A 273 10.68 -31.38 12.74
N ALA A 274 10.83 -30.33 13.53
CA ALA A 274 9.74 -29.69 14.25
C ALA A 274 9.60 -28.23 13.82
N VAL A 275 8.40 -27.84 13.39
CA VAL A 275 8.05 -26.43 13.11
C VAL A 275 7.17 -25.93 14.24
N ARG A 276 7.67 -24.98 15.02
CA ARG A 276 6.94 -24.32 16.11
C ARG A 276 6.56 -22.91 15.71
N ASN A 277 5.26 -22.65 15.61
CA ASN A 277 4.78 -21.32 15.28
C ASN A 277 4.52 -20.52 16.57
N HIS A 278 5.42 -19.60 16.93
CA HIS A 278 5.18 -18.70 18.06
C HIS A 278 4.33 -17.47 17.68
N THR A 279 3.95 -17.29 16.42
CA THR A 279 3.08 -16.18 16.02
C THR A 279 1.62 -16.41 16.44
N ASP A 280 0.79 -15.37 16.33
CA ASP A 280 -0.66 -15.46 16.56
C ASP A 280 -1.44 -15.87 15.29
N THR A 281 -0.75 -15.98 14.14
CA THR A 281 -1.33 -16.26 12.82
C THR A 281 -0.95 -17.65 12.34
N GLU A 282 -1.75 -18.21 11.45
CA GLU A 282 -1.37 -19.44 10.74
C GLU A 282 -0.24 -19.14 9.75
N GLU A 283 0.76 -20.01 9.73
CA GLU A 283 1.92 -19.92 8.84
C GLU A 283 2.08 -21.27 8.11
N SER A 284 2.47 -21.23 6.84
CA SER A 284 2.71 -22.44 6.02
C SER A 284 4.13 -22.39 5.44
N PRO A 285 5.17 -22.67 6.25
CA PRO A 285 6.55 -22.67 5.76
C PRO A 285 6.81 -23.85 4.82
N GLU A 286 7.66 -23.64 3.83
CA GLU A 286 8.18 -24.69 2.95
C GLU A 286 9.55 -25.12 3.51
N VAL A 287 9.60 -26.23 4.24
CA VAL A 287 10.83 -26.72 4.89
C VAL A 287 11.51 -27.72 3.96
N THR A 288 12.76 -27.45 3.61
CA THR A 288 13.64 -28.34 2.85
C THR A 288 14.81 -28.77 3.72
N ALA A 289 14.87 -30.05 4.09
CA ALA A 289 16.03 -30.65 4.73
C ALA A 289 16.93 -31.30 3.67
N ILE A 290 18.16 -30.82 3.57
CA ILE A 290 19.19 -31.32 2.66
C ILE A 290 20.03 -32.34 3.44
N CYS A 291 19.99 -33.60 3.00
CA CYS A 291 20.65 -34.73 3.65
C CYS A 291 21.74 -35.33 2.76
N THR A 292 22.87 -35.68 3.36
CA THR A 292 24.00 -36.32 2.66
C THR A 292 23.81 -37.82 2.40
N ALA A 293 22.75 -38.43 2.93
CA ALA A 293 22.45 -39.85 2.78
C ALA A 293 20.96 -40.11 2.52
N GLU A 294 20.67 -41.25 1.91
CA GLU A 294 19.31 -41.67 1.55
C GLU A 294 18.46 -41.90 2.82
N PRO A 295 17.27 -41.27 2.92
CA PRO A 295 16.33 -41.56 3.99
C PRO A 295 15.81 -42.98 3.86
N THR A 296 15.95 -43.77 4.93
CA THR A 296 15.54 -45.18 4.96
C THR A 296 14.01 -45.32 5.05
N ALA A 297 13.35 -44.33 5.64
CA ALA A 297 11.90 -44.21 5.66
C ALA A 297 11.50 -42.72 5.61
N THR A 298 10.71 -42.35 4.60
CA THR A 298 10.11 -41.02 4.48
C THR A 298 8.62 -41.10 4.88
N PRO A 299 8.14 -40.28 5.81
CA PRO A 299 6.73 -40.22 6.15
C PRO A 299 5.91 -39.66 4.99
N GLN A 300 4.61 -40.00 4.96
CA GLN A 300 3.71 -39.66 3.85
C GLN A 300 3.50 -38.15 3.63
N ALA A 301 3.87 -37.33 4.62
CA ALA A 301 3.79 -35.88 4.61
C ALA A 301 5.04 -35.19 4.04
N ALA A 302 6.12 -35.92 3.75
CA ALA A 302 7.36 -35.38 3.21
C ALA A 302 7.71 -36.06 1.87
N THR A 303 8.25 -35.28 0.92
CA THR A 303 8.69 -35.78 -0.39
C THR A 303 10.22 -35.77 -0.43
N ALA A 304 10.83 -36.91 -0.78
CA ALA A 304 12.28 -37.02 -0.95
C ALA A 304 12.67 -36.98 -2.43
N VAL A 305 13.62 -36.12 -2.81
CA VAL A 305 14.16 -36.02 -4.17
C VAL A 305 15.68 -36.09 -4.13
N GLU A 306 16.28 -36.95 -4.93
CA GLU A 306 17.74 -37.03 -5.09
C GLU A 306 18.21 -36.04 -6.18
N VAL A 307 19.22 -35.22 -5.86
CA VAL A 307 19.92 -34.37 -6.82
C VAL A 307 21.42 -34.42 -6.53
N ASP A 308 22.22 -34.81 -7.52
CA ASP A 308 23.70 -34.81 -7.45
C ASP A 308 24.33 -35.54 -6.24
N GLY A 309 23.64 -36.56 -5.70
CA GLY A 309 24.10 -37.35 -4.56
C GLY A 309 23.69 -36.80 -3.18
N GLU A 310 22.94 -35.71 -3.14
CA GLU A 310 22.27 -35.17 -1.95
C GLU A 310 20.75 -35.43 -2.02
N TRP A 311 20.13 -35.60 -0.86
CA TRP A 311 18.70 -35.89 -0.72
C TRP A 311 17.96 -34.67 -0.17
N PHE A 312 16.98 -34.19 -0.91
CA PHE A 312 16.14 -33.05 -0.54
C PHE A 312 14.80 -33.57 -0.01
N LEU A 313 14.57 -33.39 1.29
CA LEU A 313 13.33 -33.71 1.96
C LEU A 313 12.48 -32.44 2.07
N GLN A 314 11.43 -32.37 1.25
CA GLN A 314 10.49 -31.26 1.24
C GLN A 314 9.28 -31.58 2.12
N TRP A 315 8.92 -30.64 2.99
CA TRP A 315 7.78 -30.71 3.89
C TRP A 315 7.10 -29.36 3.99
N GLU A 316 5.80 -29.32 3.73
CA GLU A 316 4.97 -28.11 3.71
C GLU A 316 3.89 -28.19 4.81
N PRO A 317 4.24 -28.01 6.10
CA PRO A 317 3.24 -28.00 7.16
C PRO A 317 2.44 -26.70 7.18
N THR A 318 1.16 -26.80 7.48
CA THR A 318 0.34 -25.65 7.89
C THR A 318 0.25 -25.66 9.42
N VAL A 319 0.79 -24.63 10.07
CA VAL A 319 0.90 -24.56 11.53
C VAL A 319 0.13 -23.35 12.07
N ALA A 320 -0.93 -23.59 12.84
CA ALA A 320 -1.69 -22.51 13.47
C ALA A 320 -0.87 -21.80 14.56
N GLY A 321 -1.27 -20.57 14.92
CA GLY A 321 -0.58 -19.79 15.94
C GLY A 321 -0.48 -20.50 17.29
N GLY A 322 0.73 -20.58 17.83
CA GLY A 322 1.04 -21.27 19.08
C GLY A 322 1.09 -22.80 18.99
N GLN A 323 0.94 -23.39 17.80
CA GLN A 323 0.99 -24.84 17.59
C GLN A 323 2.37 -25.31 17.10
N THR A 324 2.54 -26.63 17.05
CA THR A 324 3.75 -27.29 16.59
C THR A 324 3.36 -28.47 15.74
N GLU A 325 3.92 -28.53 14.54
CA GLU A 325 3.84 -29.70 13.67
C GLU A 325 5.22 -30.36 13.63
N GLN A 326 5.25 -31.68 13.47
CA GLN A 326 6.50 -32.45 13.46
C GLN A 326 6.42 -33.56 12.42
N VAL A 327 7.57 -33.84 11.81
CA VAL A 327 7.74 -34.95 10.88
C VAL A 327 9.03 -35.68 11.20
N THR A 328 8.96 -37.00 11.27
CA THR A 328 10.08 -37.85 11.67
C THR A 328 10.56 -38.68 10.49
N VAL A 329 11.86 -38.62 10.21
CA VAL A 329 12.52 -39.30 9.10
C VAL A 329 13.63 -40.19 9.64
N GLU A 330 13.78 -41.38 9.08
CA GLU A 330 14.91 -42.26 9.42
C GLU A 330 16.11 -41.96 8.51
N LEU A 331 17.21 -41.50 9.11
CA LEU A 331 18.47 -41.17 8.44
C LEU A 331 19.63 -41.98 9.07
N PRO A 332 20.63 -42.39 8.28
CA PRO A 332 21.86 -42.99 8.82
C PRO A 332 22.52 -42.08 9.86
N ALA A 333 23.13 -42.64 10.91
CA ALA A 333 23.67 -41.87 12.03
C ALA A 333 24.80 -40.88 11.64
N ASP A 334 25.42 -41.08 10.49
CA ASP A 334 26.52 -40.30 9.92
C ASP A 334 26.06 -39.27 8.88
N ALA A 335 24.76 -39.12 8.64
CA ALA A 335 24.23 -38.19 7.64
C ALA A 335 24.13 -36.76 8.19
N ASP A 336 24.84 -35.79 7.60
CA ASP A 336 24.64 -34.36 7.88
C ASP A 336 23.29 -33.86 7.31
N VAL A 337 22.63 -32.96 8.04
CA VAL A 337 21.35 -32.34 7.67
C VAL A 337 21.47 -30.83 7.71
N THR A 338 21.16 -30.16 6.59
CA THR A 338 21.09 -28.69 6.51
C THR A 338 19.65 -28.27 6.22
N LEU A 339 19.15 -27.26 6.93
CA LEU A 339 17.79 -26.73 6.72
C LEU A 339 17.79 -25.50 5.80
N SER A 340 16.85 -25.50 4.86
CA SER A 340 16.41 -24.31 4.12
C SER A 340 14.91 -24.17 4.32
N VAL A 341 14.45 -22.94 4.57
CA VAL A 341 13.01 -22.68 4.77
C VAL A 341 12.61 -21.51 3.89
N ASP A 342 11.60 -21.75 3.06
CA ASP A 342 10.98 -20.77 2.19
C ASP A 342 9.55 -20.45 2.64
N GLY A 343 8.95 -19.40 2.09
CA GLY A 343 7.58 -18.97 2.42
C GLY A 343 7.43 -18.11 3.68
N VAL A 344 8.48 -17.96 4.49
CA VAL A 344 8.52 -17.08 5.66
C VAL A 344 9.68 -16.09 5.54
N ALA A 345 9.45 -14.81 5.82
CA ALA A 345 10.52 -13.80 5.83
C ALA A 345 11.61 -14.18 6.85
N GLU A 346 12.89 -14.05 6.46
CA GLU A 346 14.05 -14.44 7.28
C GLU A 346 14.02 -13.83 8.70
N GLU A 347 13.53 -12.59 8.85
CA GLU A 347 13.43 -11.91 10.14
C GLU A 347 12.33 -12.49 11.06
N LYS A 348 11.43 -13.30 10.51
CA LYS A 348 10.36 -14.02 11.21
C LYS A 348 10.70 -15.50 11.41
N LEU A 349 11.84 -15.96 10.92
CA LEU A 349 12.31 -17.33 11.02
C LEU A 349 13.40 -17.43 12.10
N THR A 350 13.42 -18.55 12.82
CA THR A 350 14.56 -18.97 13.64
C THR A 350 14.90 -20.40 13.24
N LEU A 351 16.10 -20.63 12.72
CA LEU A 351 16.60 -21.97 12.44
C LEU A 351 17.42 -22.46 13.62
N GLU A 352 17.13 -23.67 14.08
CA GLU A 352 17.94 -24.39 15.06
C GLU A 352 18.30 -25.75 14.50
N GLY A 353 19.60 -26.01 14.43
CA GLY A 353 20.17 -27.32 14.12
C GLY A 353 21.50 -27.44 14.83
N ASP A 354 21.93 -28.68 15.08
CA ASP A 354 23.26 -28.97 15.61
C ASP A 354 24.33 -28.41 14.65
N GLU A 355 25.01 -27.33 15.05
CA GLU A 355 26.33 -26.95 14.49
C GLU A 355 27.45 -27.85 15.00
#